data_AF-A0A838KEN8-F1
#
_entry.id   AF-A0A838KEN8-F1
#
_cell.length_a   1.000
_cell.length_b   1.000
_cell.length_c   1.000
_cell.angle_alpha   90.00
_cell.angle_beta   90.00
_cell.angle_gamma   90.00
#
_symmetry.space_group_name_H-M   'P 1'
#
loop_
_entity.id
_entity.type
_entity.pdbx_description
1 polymer ?
#
loop_
_entity_poly.entity_id
_entity_poly.type
_entity_poly.pdbx_seq_one_letter_code
_entity_poly.pdbx_strand_id
1 'polypeptide(L)'
;MAAACDGLTDDLLAAGVQLPSVYLLVGERLRCFAARGYFQVVDGFPREAGVIGSVVASGEAALIPDVRESAEFIAAVPGLLGEACVPIKVNGRVVGAVNAESRTVLPPGWLPILIDAAAALASRIAQLGGVAPESLMQRVARAAVELTGLGDAATVEQRAVTLACELSGMSSAVLARSFAEGLAVTAGAGPLADALRAFSPEELAAMAGWVAAGTSSHFPGGEDVPPAYGFLHRAELRSLAVYPLTSGGQRAGLLLVADGAPHPHRTDVVEALELLGAQTATALGAVTALQEMSRRALEDPLTGCGNFGAFVGDLAAVADSRTNHAVTCVLLDVDHFKAVNDTYGHLLGDRLLQDVVAALRPVVRTGDRLYRLGGDEFAVLATGAGTDDAEDAHRLATRLLLAVRATGATVSVGYATGAAADARTLRASADAALYAAKRAGRDTMRGPADSATQNSSLTA
;
A
#
# COMPACT_ATOMS: atom_id res chain seq x y z
N MET A 1 -14.53 11.67 32.43
CA MET A 1 -13.12 11.23 32.39
C MET A 1 -12.16 12.42 32.46
N ALA A 2 -12.16 13.32 31.48
CA ALA A 2 -11.28 14.50 31.44
C ALA A 2 -11.20 15.27 32.77
N ALA A 3 -12.34 15.66 33.36
CA ALA A 3 -12.36 16.36 34.64
C ALA A 3 -11.67 15.62 35.82
N ALA A 4 -11.68 14.28 35.81
CA ALA A 4 -10.97 13.49 36.84
C ALA A 4 -9.46 13.48 36.60
N CYS A 5 -9.03 13.41 35.34
CA CYS A 5 -7.62 13.50 34.96
C CYS A 5 -7.07 14.90 35.24
N ASP A 6 -7.85 15.95 34.93
CA ASP A 6 -7.48 17.34 35.23
C ASP A 6 -7.27 17.57 36.72
N GLY A 7 -8.25 17.20 37.55
CA GLY A 7 -8.15 17.33 39.01
C GLY A 7 -6.94 16.57 39.56
N LEU A 8 -6.66 15.36 39.07
CA LEU A 8 -5.49 14.60 39.49
C LEU A 8 -4.18 15.34 39.15
N THR A 9 -4.05 15.89 37.94
CA THR A 9 -2.84 16.63 37.56
C THR A 9 -2.66 17.92 38.35
N ASP A 10 -3.75 18.57 38.77
CA ASP A 10 -3.71 19.73 39.65
C ASP A 10 -3.26 19.34 41.07
N ASP A 11 -3.77 18.23 41.61
CA ASP A 11 -3.36 17.69 42.92
C ASP A 11 -1.88 17.29 42.92
N LEU A 12 -1.40 16.64 41.86
CA LEU A 12 0.02 16.28 41.70
C LEU A 12 0.91 17.52 41.65
N LEU A 13 0.49 18.56 40.93
CA LEU A 13 1.21 19.83 40.88
C LEU A 13 1.26 20.50 42.26
N ALA A 14 0.15 20.48 43.00
CA ALA A 14 0.08 20.99 44.38
C ALA A 14 0.97 20.18 45.36
N ALA A 15 1.15 18.88 45.11
CA ALA A 15 2.07 18.01 45.85
C ALA A 15 3.55 18.19 45.46
N GLY A 16 3.87 19.10 44.54
CA GLY A 16 5.23 19.40 44.11
C GLY A 16 5.79 18.48 43.02
N VAL A 17 4.94 17.68 42.37
CA VAL A 17 5.31 16.93 41.16
C VAL A 17 5.40 17.89 39.99
N GLN A 18 6.52 17.86 39.26
CA GLN A 18 6.67 18.69 38.06
C GLN A 18 6.11 17.96 36.84
N LEU A 19 5.58 18.74 35.91
CA LEU A 19 5.10 18.28 34.62
C LEU A 19 4.24 16.99 34.72
N PRO A 20 3.19 16.94 35.56
CA PRO A 20 2.33 15.76 35.61
C PRO A 20 1.47 15.68 34.34
N SER A 21 1.32 14.47 33.81
CA SER A 21 0.41 14.16 32.70
C SER A 21 -0.25 12.80 32.88
N VAL A 22 -1.43 12.64 32.27
CA VAL A 22 -2.23 11.41 32.32
C VAL A 22 -2.52 10.98 30.88
N TYR A 23 -2.12 9.75 30.56
CA TYR A 23 -2.39 9.12 29.28
C TYR A 23 -3.28 7.90 29.47
N LEU A 24 -4.36 7.79 28.69
CA LEU A 24 -5.24 6.62 28.70
C LEU A 24 -5.24 5.94 27.33
N LEU A 25 -5.38 4.62 27.33
CA LEU A 25 -5.57 3.83 26.11
C LEU A 25 -6.97 4.06 25.55
N VAL A 26 -7.02 4.54 24.32
CA VAL A 26 -8.25 4.73 23.53
C VAL A 26 -8.05 4.03 22.19
N GLY A 27 -8.65 2.86 22.04
CA GLY A 27 -8.28 1.92 20.97
C GLY A 27 -6.82 1.47 21.14
N GLU A 28 -6.04 1.48 20.06
CA GLU A 28 -4.62 1.10 20.05
C GLU A 28 -3.65 2.27 20.30
N ARG A 29 -4.15 3.43 20.76
CA ARG A 29 -3.34 4.65 20.94
C ARG A 29 -3.41 5.19 22.35
N LEU A 30 -2.30 5.72 22.82
CA LEU A 30 -2.24 6.48 24.07
C LEU A 30 -2.63 7.92 23.83
N ARG A 31 -3.64 8.39 24.57
CA ARG A 31 -4.17 9.74 24.46
C ARG A 31 -3.94 10.52 25.73
N CYS A 32 -3.47 11.75 25.62
CA CYS A 32 -3.32 12.68 26.73
C CYS A 32 -4.70 13.17 27.16
N PHE A 33 -5.09 12.86 28.39
CA PHE A 33 -6.34 13.34 28.98
C PHE A 33 -6.14 14.58 29.85
N ALA A 34 -4.94 14.78 30.39
CA ALA A 34 -4.56 15.96 31.15
C ALA A 34 -3.04 16.10 31.18
N ALA A 35 -2.55 17.34 31.20
CA ALA A 35 -1.14 17.68 31.38
C ALA A 35 -1.01 19.07 32.03
N ARG A 36 0.06 19.31 32.79
CA ARG A 36 0.36 20.62 33.40
C ARG A 36 1.81 21.02 33.20
N GLY A 37 2.07 22.30 32.91
CA GLY A 37 3.42 22.86 32.81
C GLY A 37 4.23 22.52 31.54
N TYR A 38 3.69 21.65 30.67
CA TYR A 38 4.28 21.36 29.36
C TYR A 38 4.06 22.52 28.38
N PHE A 39 5.08 22.89 27.59
CA PHE A 39 4.86 23.81 26.46
C PHE A 39 4.34 23.08 25.22
N GLN A 40 4.65 21.79 25.10
CA GLN A 40 4.19 20.89 24.04
C GLN A 40 3.65 19.62 24.68
N VAL A 41 2.43 19.25 24.30
CA VAL A 41 1.82 17.98 24.68
C VAL A 41 1.87 17.06 23.47
N VAL A 42 2.55 15.93 23.60
CA VAL A 42 2.63 14.90 22.55
C VAL A 42 1.45 13.97 22.74
N ASP A 43 0.54 13.92 21.77
CA ASP A 43 -0.68 13.12 21.87
C ASP A 43 -0.74 12.03 20.80
N GLY A 44 -1.43 10.93 21.13
CA GLY A 44 -1.84 9.95 20.15
C GLY A 44 -0.72 9.12 19.61
N PHE A 45 0.23 8.65 20.43
CA PHE A 45 1.29 7.75 20.00
C PHE A 45 0.86 6.27 20.08
N PRO A 46 1.55 5.36 19.35
CA PRO A 46 1.32 3.91 19.47
C PRO A 46 1.43 3.42 20.91
N ARG A 47 0.70 2.35 21.27
CA ARG A 47 0.64 1.87 22.66
C ARG A 47 2.00 1.45 23.24
N GLU A 48 2.98 1.08 22.40
CA GLU A 48 4.34 0.72 22.81
C GLU A 48 5.35 1.85 22.69
N ALA A 49 4.93 3.04 22.25
CA ALA A 49 5.88 4.11 21.97
C ALA A 49 6.34 4.83 23.25
N GLY A 50 7.65 4.81 23.42
CA GLY A 50 8.39 5.49 24.47
C GLY A 50 8.14 4.96 25.89
N VAL A 51 8.63 5.70 26.90
CA VAL A 51 8.56 5.30 28.32
C VAL A 51 7.12 5.02 28.77
N ILE A 52 6.18 5.90 28.42
CA ILE A 52 4.76 5.72 28.73
C ILE A 52 4.23 4.43 28.08
N GLY A 53 4.57 4.18 26.81
CA GLY A 53 4.16 2.95 26.13
C GLY A 53 4.78 1.69 26.72
N SER A 54 6.04 1.75 27.12
CA SER A 54 6.77 0.67 27.80
C SER A 54 6.13 0.31 29.15
N VAL A 55 5.77 1.32 29.95
CA VAL A 55 5.01 1.15 31.21
C VAL A 55 3.63 0.55 30.97
N VAL A 56 2.93 1.01 29.93
CA VAL A 56 1.60 0.49 29.59
C VAL A 56 1.66 -0.97 29.13
N ALA A 57 2.67 -1.33 28.33
CA ALA A 57 2.87 -2.67 27.81
C ALA A 57 3.35 -3.67 28.88
N SER A 58 4.30 -3.27 29.72
CA SER A 58 4.83 -4.11 30.82
C SER A 58 3.87 -4.19 32.00
N GLY A 59 3.11 -3.12 32.25
CA GLY A 59 2.36 -2.93 33.48
C GLY A 59 3.26 -2.72 34.71
N GLU A 60 4.53 -2.36 34.51
CA GLU A 60 5.49 -2.05 35.56
C GLU A 60 5.80 -0.55 35.59
N ALA A 61 6.03 0.01 36.77
CA ALA A 61 6.37 1.42 36.89
C ALA A 61 7.82 1.66 36.46
N ALA A 62 8.07 2.75 35.75
CA ALA A 62 9.39 3.17 35.33
C ALA A 62 9.85 4.39 36.13
N LEU A 63 11.11 4.36 36.56
CA LEU A 63 11.81 5.47 37.19
C LEU A 63 13.12 5.69 36.44
N ILE A 64 13.21 6.80 35.71
CA ILE A 64 14.34 7.12 34.84
C ILE A 64 15.01 8.37 35.42
N PRO A 65 16.14 8.22 36.15
CA PRO A 65 16.84 9.35 36.77
C PRO A 65 17.51 10.28 35.76
N ASP A 66 17.95 9.71 34.62
CA ASP A 66 18.53 10.43 33.48
C ASP A 66 17.88 9.98 32.16
N VAL A 67 16.98 10.79 31.62
CA VAL A 67 16.28 10.49 30.37
C VAL A 67 17.21 10.43 29.15
N ARG A 68 18.41 11.02 29.23
CA ARG A 68 19.42 10.96 28.15
C ARG A 68 20.03 9.58 27.99
N GLU A 69 19.94 8.75 29.03
CA GLU A 69 20.42 7.36 29.02
C GLU A 69 19.34 6.38 28.58
N SER A 70 18.10 6.84 28.38
CA SER A 70 16.97 6.01 27.96
C SER A 70 16.76 6.07 26.44
N ALA A 71 16.90 4.91 25.78
CA ALA A 71 16.59 4.77 24.36
C ALA A 71 15.07 4.90 24.07
N GLU A 72 14.23 4.73 25.09
CA GLU A 72 12.77 4.81 24.99
C GLU A 72 12.25 6.22 25.25
N PHE A 73 13.10 7.18 25.59
CA PHE A 73 12.65 8.54 25.89
C PHE A 73 12.23 9.29 24.63
N ILE A 74 10.97 9.77 24.61
CA ILE A 74 10.46 10.66 23.56
C ILE A 74 10.54 12.09 24.08
N ALA A 75 11.50 12.87 23.58
CA ALA A 75 11.72 14.24 24.04
C ALA A 75 10.56 15.17 23.62
N ALA A 76 9.65 15.46 24.55
CA ALA A 76 8.61 16.47 24.40
C ALA A 76 9.07 17.86 24.85
N VAL A 77 9.99 17.94 25.81
CA VAL A 77 10.50 19.21 26.35
C VAL A 77 12.04 19.25 26.38
N PRO A 78 12.70 20.28 25.79
CA PRO A 78 14.15 20.45 25.92
C PRO A 78 14.56 20.67 27.38
N GLY A 79 15.64 20.00 27.81
CA GLY A 79 16.24 20.17 29.14
C GLY A 79 15.61 19.34 30.25
N LEU A 80 14.83 18.29 29.90
CA LEU A 80 14.39 17.29 30.87
C LEU A 80 15.56 16.42 31.33
N LEU A 81 15.55 16.04 32.61
CA LEU A 81 16.55 15.19 33.23
C LEU A 81 15.96 13.87 33.73
N GLY A 82 14.76 13.85 34.28
CA GLY A 82 14.18 12.59 34.81
C GLY A 82 12.72 12.40 34.42
N GLU A 83 12.27 11.15 34.41
CA GLU A 83 10.89 10.76 34.17
C GLU A 83 10.46 9.66 35.16
N ALA A 84 9.24 9.77 35.69
CA ALA A 84 8.61 8.74 36.50
C ALA A 84 7.22 8.46 35.93
N CYS A 85 6.96 7.20 35.61
CA CYS A 85 5.75 6.79 34.94
C CYS A 85 5.17 5.54 35.60
N VAL A 86 3.87 5.58 35.92
CA VAL A 86 3.19 4.54 36.70
C VAL A 86 1.94 4.08 35.96
N PRO A 87 1.72 2.76 35.82
CA PRO A 87 0.57 2.24 35.09
C PRO A 87 -0.73 2.42 35.90
N ILE A 88 -1.80 2.78 35.21
CA ILE A 88 -3.16 2.84 35.75
C ILE A 88 -3.81 1.47 35.51
N LYS A 89 -4.12 0.74 36.59
CA LYS A 89 -4.68 -0.62 36.51
C LYS A 89 -6.11 -0.68 37.01
N VAL A 90 -7.06 -0.95 36.11
CA VAL A 90 -8.48 -1.15 36.43
C VAL A 90 -8.81 -2.62 36.34
N ASN A 91 -9.26 -3.22 37.45
CA ASN A 91 -9.56 -4.66 37.54
C ASN A 91 -8.43 -5.56 37.02
N GLY A 92 -7.17 -5.20 37.31
CA GLY A 92 -5.98 -5.94 36.88
C GLY A 92 -5.54 -5.69 35.43
N ARG A 93 -6.30 -4.92 34.63
CA ARG A 93 -5.91 -4.52 33.26
C ARG A 93 -5.30 -3.12 33.26
N VAL A 94 -4.19 -2.95 32.56
CA VAL A 94 -3.60 -1.62 32.35
C VAL A 94 -4.47 -0.85 31.35
N VAL A 95 -4.89 0.35 31.72
CA VAL A 95 -5.76 1.22 30.90
C VAL A 95 -5.09 2.55 30.52
N GLY A 96 -3.84 2.76 30.94
CA GLY A 96 -3.11 4.01 30.77
C GLY A 96 -1.96 4.14 31.75
N ALA A 97 -1.40 5.33 31.87
CA ALA A 97 -0.35 5.67 32.82
C ALA A 97 -0.47 7.11 33.33
N VAL A 98 0.00 7.33 34.55
CA VAL A 98 0.30 8.66 35.11
C VAL A 98 1.79 8.89 34.92
N ASN A 99 2.15 9.96 34.24
CA ASN A 99 3.53 10.34 33.95
C ASN A 99 3.89 11.65 34.66
N ALA A 100 5.15 11.80 35.03
CA ALA A 100 5.72 13.04 35.53
C ALA A 100 7.16 13.20 35.08
N GLU A 101 7.52 14.41 34.67
CA GLU A 101 8.85 14.73 34.15
C GLU A 101 9.51 15.83 34.97
N SER A 102 10.82 15.72 35.16
CA SER A 102 11.60 16.63 35.99
C SER A 102 12.67 17.31 35.17
N ARG A 103 12.81 18.63 35.34
CA ARG A 103 13.95 19.41 34.81
C ARG A 103 15.19 19.32 35.70
N THR A 104 15.05 18.71 36.86
CA THR A 104 16.09 18.46 37.86
C THR A 104 16.25 16.97 38.10
N VAL A 105 17.21 16.57 38.94
CA VAL A 105 17.27 15.17 39.44
C VAL A 105 15.91 14.80 40.03
N LEU A 106 15.40 13.63 39.64
CA LEU A 106 14.07 13.21 39.99
C LEU A 106 13.94 12.90 41.49
N PRO A 107 13.02 13.55 42.24
CA PRO A 107 12.92 13.34 43.68
C PRO A 107 12.46 11.91 44.04
N PRO A 108 13.12 11.22 44.99
CA PRO A 108 12.77 9.83 45.35
C PRO A 108 11.36 9.67 45.92
N GLY A 109 10.73 10.76 46.39
CA GLY A 109 9.36 10.77 46.90
C GLY A 109 8.27 10.79 45.84
N TRP A 110 8.59 10.97 44.55
CA TRP A 110 7.56 11.05 43.50
C TRP A 110 6.92 9.70 43.18
N LEU A 111 7.70 8.62 43.16
CA LEU A 111 7.17 7.31 42.76
C LEU A 111 6.00 6.84 43.66
N PRO A 112 6.09 6.92 45.01
CA PRO A 112 4.93 6.64 45.87
C PRO A 112 3.72 7.54 45.59
N ILE A 113 3.93 8.85 45.40
CA ILE A 113 2.85 9.81 45.10
C ILE A 113 2.13 9.43 43.79
N LEU A 114 2.89 9.07 42.76
CA LEU A 114 2.33 8.66 41.46
C LEU A 114 1.61 7.31 41.54
N ILE A 115 2.08 6.38 42.37
CA ILE A 115 1.39 5.11 42.65
C ILE A 115 0.02 5.35 43.28
N ASP A 116 -0.05 6.20 44.30
CA ASP A 116 -1.30 6.53 44.97
C ASP A 116 -2.25 7.26 44.02
N ALA A 117 -1.72 8.20 43.22
CA ALA A 117 -2.48 8.92 42.21
C ALA A 117 -3.05 7.99 41.11
N ALA A 118 -2.24 7.05 40.61
CA ALA A 118 -2.68 6.06 39.63
C ALA A 118 -3.77 5.14 40.18
N ALA A 119 -3.64 4.71 41.45
CA ALA A 119 -4.65 3.89 42.12
C ALA A 119 -5.97 4.65 42.34
N ALA A 120 -5.91 5.93 42.75
CA ALA A 120 -7.09 6.78 42.91
C ALA A 120 -7.81 6.98 41.58
N LEU A 121 -7.07 7.29 40.52
CA LEU A 121 -7.63 7.44 39.18
C LEU A 121 -8.22 6.13 38.64
N ALA A 122 -7.55 4.98 38.87
CA ALA A 122 -8.08 3.67 38.49
C ALA A 122 -9.43 3.38 39.16
N SER A 123 -9.57 3.67 40.45
CA SER A 123 -10.83 3.53 41.18
C SER A 123 -11.92 4.42 40.58
N ARG A 124 -11.58 5.67 40.24
CA ARG A 124 -12.51 6.60 39.59
C ARG A 124 -12.93 6.14 38.18
N ILE A 125 -12.00 5.59 37.39
CA ILE A 125 -12.29 5.02 36.07
C ILE A 125 -13.26 3.84 36.21
N ALA A 126 -13.04 2.94 37.18
CA ALA A 126 -13.94 1.82 37.44
C ALA A 126 -15.36 2.29 37.79
N GLN A 127 -15.50 3.32 38.64
CA GLN A 127 -16.80 3.91 38.98
C GLN A 127 -17.52 4.53 37.79
N LEU A 128 -16.78 5.05 36.82
CA LEU A 128 -17.33 5.64 35.59
C LEU A 128 -17.65 4.59 34.51
N GLY A 129 -17.45 3.30 34.78
CA GLY A 129 -17.69 2.21 33.83
C GLY A 129 -16.52 1.93 32.87
N GLY A 130 -15.33 2.44 33.16
CA GLY A 130 -14.13 2.24 32.34
C GLY A 130 -13.72 3.48 31.55
N VAL A 131 -12.68 3.32 30.72
CA VAL A 131 -12.29 4.34 29.74
C VAL A 131 -13.33 4.31 28.61
N ALA A 132 -13.87 5.48 28.26
CA ALA A 132 -14.87 5.56 27.20
C ALA A 132 -14.29 5.04 25.88
N PRO A 133 -15.01 4.19 25.14
CA PRO A 133 -14.57 3.74 23.82
C PRO A 133 -14.47 4.93 22.87
N GLU A 134 -13.74 4.75 21.76
CA GLU A 134 -13.70 5.77 20.71
C GLU A 134 -15.11 6.12 20.24
N SER A 135 -15.39 7.43 20.16
CA SER A 135 -16.60 7.93 19.51
C SER A 135 -16.62 7.55 18.04
N LEU A 136 -17.81 7.49 17.44
CA LEU A 136 -17.96 7.20 16.02
C LEU A 136 -17.11 8.15 15.15
N MET A 137 -17.12 9.45 15.45
CA MET A 137 -16.32 10.44 14.73
C MET A 137 -14.81 10.16 14.81
N GLN A 138 -14.31 9.73 15.98
CA GLN A 138 -12.89 9.35 16.13
C GLN A 138 -12.55 8.13 15.27
N ARG A 139 -13.44 7.14 15.22
CA ARG A 139 -13.26 5.91 14.43
C ARG A 139 -13.26 6.23 12.93
N VAL A 140 -14.17 7.10 12.49
CA VAL A 140 -14.24 7.56 11.08
C VAL A 140 -13.03 8.41 10.70
N ALA A 141 -12.60 9.33 11.55
CA ALA A 141 -11.39 10.13 11.31
C ALA A 141 -10.15 9.23 11.16
N ARG A 142 -10.00 8.23 12.03
CA ARG A 142 -8.92 7.24 11.93
C ARG A 142 -9.01 6.44 10.63
N ALA A 143 -10.19 5.92 10.30
CA ALA A 143 -10.45 5.18 9.08
C ALA A 143 -10.03 5.97 7.82
N ALA A 144 -10.39 7.26 7.76
CA ALA A 144 -10.05 8.14 6.64
C ALA A 144 -8.53 8.32 6.48
N VAL A 145 -7.82 8.58 7.58
CA VAL A 145 -6.35 8.72 7.58
C VAL A 145 -5.69 7.41 7.15
N GLU A 146 -6.17 6.28 7.68
CA GLU A 146 -5.62 4.97 7.38
C GLU A 146 -5.74 4.62 5.90
N LEU A 147 -6.93 4.77 5.30
CA LEU A 147 -7.15 4.47 3.88
C LEU A 147 -6.29 5.32 2.95
N THR A 148 -6.04 6.58 3.31
CA THR A 148 -5.22 7.51 2.50
C THR A 148 -3.74 7.10 2.48
N GLY A 149 -3.26 6.39 3.51
CA GLY A 149 -1.87 5.95 3.60
C GLY A 149 -1.55 4.65 2.84
N LEU A 150 -2.56 3.98 2.27
CA LEU A 150 -2.39 2.69 1.61
C LEU A 150 -2.01 2.87 0.13
N GLY A 151 -1.03 2.07 -0.33
CA GLY A 151 -0.44 2.21 -1.66
C GLY A 151 -1.01 1.28 -2.74
N ASP A 152 -1.86 0.32 -2.37
CA ASP A 152 -2.40 -0.67 -3.29
C ASP A 152 -3.92 -0.85 -3.14
N ALA A 153 -4.57 -1.14 -4.27
CA ALA A 153 -6.03 -1.18 -4.33
C ALA A 153 -6.64 -2.31 -3.49
N ALA A 154 -6.02 -3.50 -3.48
CA ALA A 154 -6.54 -4.65 -2.76
C ALA A 154 -6.53 -4.42 -1.24
N THR A 155 -5.47 -3.83 -0.71
CA THR A 155 -5.36 -3.48 0.71
C THR A 155 -6.34 -2.37 1.08
N VAL A 156 -6.51 -1.34 0.22
CA VAL A 156 -7.54 -0.30 0.41
C VAL A 156 -8.93 -0.95 0.50
N GLU A 157 -9.27 -1.82 -0.45
CA GLU A 157 -10.58 -2.48 -0.49
C GLU A 157 -10.82 -3.37 0.72
N GLN A 158 -9.87 -4.24 1.06
CA GLN A 158 -9.99 -5.14 2.21
C GLN A 158 -10.10 -4.37 3.53
N ARG A 159 -9.37 -3.26 3.66
CA ARG A 159 -9.43 -2.45 4.88
C ARG A 159 -10.74 -1.69 4.98
N ALA A 160 -11.24 -1.12 3.89
CA ALA A 160 -12.54 -0.46 3.84
C ALA A 160 -13.68 -1.42 4.21
N VAL A 161 -13.65 -2.68 3.72
CA VAL A 161 -14.60 -3.72 4.14
C VAL A 161 -14.57 -3.96 5.65
N THR A 162 -13.36 -4.10 6.22
CA THR A 162 -13.20 -4.32 7.67
C THR A 162 -13.75 -3.14 8.47
N LEU A 163 -13.40 -1.92 8.07
CA LEU A 163 -13.87 -0.68 8.70
C LEU A 163 -15.39 -0.52 8.58
N ALA A 164 -15.99 -0.97 7.48
CA ALA A 164 -17.44 -0.92 7.30
C ALA A 164 -18.16 -1.84 8.29
N CYS A 165 -17.67 -3.07 8.51
CA CYS A 165 -18.19 -3.95 9.57
C CYS A 165 -18.01 -3.33 10.95
N GLU A 166 -16.82 -2.77 11.24
CA GLU A 166 -16.56 -2.10 12.51
C GLU A 166 -17.56 -0.95 12.75
N LEU A 167 -17.66 0.00 11.82
CA LEU A 167 -18.48 1.21 11.98
C LEU A 167 -19.98 0.91 12.03
N SER A 168 -20.44 -0.04 11.21
CA SER A 168 -21.85 -0.47 11.18
C SER A 168 -22.24 -1.34 12.37
N GLY A 169 -21.30 -2.11 12.93
CA GLY A 169 -21.61 -3.18 13.89
C GLY A 169 -22.26 -4.41 13.25
N MET A 170 -22.32 -4.47 11.92
CA MET A 170 -22.88 -5.60 11.17
C MET A 170 -21.82 -6.68 10.92
N SER A 171 -22.29 -7.92 10.73
CA SER A 171 -21.43 -9.09 10.56
C SER A 171 -20.76 -9.20 9.19
N SER A 172 -21.20 -8.43 8.19
CA SER A 172 -20.72 -8.57 6.83
C SER A 172 -20.65 -7.26 6.05
N ALA A 173 -19.64 -7.15 5.18
CA ALA A 173 -19.46 -6.02 4.27
C ALA A 173 -18.80 -6.46 2.96
N VAL A 174 -19.12 -5.77 1.86
CA VAL A 174 -18.60 -6.04 0.52
C VAL A 174 -18.36 -4.74 -0.23
N LEU A 175 -17.24 -4.67 -0.95
CA LEU A 175 -17.02 -3.70 -2.01
C LEU A 175 -17.24 -4.37 -3.36
N ALA A 176 -17.98 -3.68 -4.22
CA ALA A 176 -18.22 -4.12 -5.59
C ALA A 176 -17.95 -2.97 -6.57
N ARG A 177 -17.22 -3.25 -7.65
CA ARG A 177 -17.05 -2.31 -8.76
C ARG A 177 -18.23 -2.40 -9.70
N SER A 178 -18.68 -1.23 -10.16
CA SER A 178 -19.76 -1.12 -11.14
C SER A 178 -19.17 -1.10 -12.55
N PHE A 179 -19.64 -1.99 -13.41
CA PHE A 179 -19.32 -2.04 -14.84
C PHE A 179 -20.60 -1.86 -15.66
N ALA A 180 -20.46 -1.69 -16.98
CA ALA A 180 -21.62 -1.59 -17.89
C ALA A 180 -22.51 -2.86 -17.85
N GLU A 181 -21.92 -4.01 -17.54
CA GLU A 181 -22.56 -5.33 -17.60
C GLU A 181 -22.99 -5.87 -16.22
N GLY A 182 -22.67 -5.17 -15.12
CA GLY A 182 -23.05 -5.62 -13.77
C GLY A 182 -22.12 -5.13 -12.65
N LEU A 183 -22.25 -5.75 -11.48
CA LEU A 183 -21.38 -5.54 -10.32
C LEU A 183 -20.40 -6.70 -10.20
N ALA A 184 -19.11 -6.40 -9.97
CA ALA A 184 -18.14 -7.43 -9.60
C ALA A 184 -17.60 -7.15 -8.20
N VAL A 185 -17.67 -8.16 -7.32
CA VAL A 185 -17.12 -8.09 -5.97
C VAL A 185 -15.60 -8.02 -6.05
N THR A 186 -15.01 -7.02 -5.40
CA THR A 186 -13.54 -6.85 -5.33
C THR A 186 -12.97 -7.19 -3.98
N ALA A 187 -13.71 -6.94 -2.89
CA ALA A 187 -13.38 -7.39 -1.55
C ALA A 187 -14.65 -7.70 -0.75
N GLY A 188 -14.54 -8.58 0.24
CA GLY A 188 -15.68 -8.94 1.08
C GLY A 188 -15.29 -9.63 2.38
N ALA A 189 -16.14 -9.49 3.39
CA ALA A 189 -16.04 -10.16 4.68
C ALA A 189 -17.42 -10.60 5.14
N GLY A 190 -17.52 -11.80 5.71
CA GLY A 190 -18.76 -12.38 6.22
C GLY A 190 -19.69 -12.93 5.12
N PRO A 191 -20.91 -13.38 5.52
CA PRO A 191 -21.82 -14.13 4.66
C PRO A 191 -22.30 -13.42 3.38
N LEU A 192 -22.34 -12.07 3.38
CA LEU A 192 -22.74 -11.29 2.20
C LEU A 192 -21.81 -11.52 1.01
N ALA A 193 -20.52 -11.73 1.25
CA ALA A 193 -19.53 -11.95 0.19
C ALA A 193 -19.82 -13.24 -0.58
N ASP A 194 -20.24 -14.30 0.11
CA ASP A 194 -20.62 -15.57 -0.50
C ASP A 194 -22.00 -15.48 -1.14
N ALA A 195 -22.95 -14.78 -0.50
CA ALA A 195 -24.29 -14.55 -1.04
C ALA A 195 -24.25 -13.83 -2.40
N LEU A 196 -23.45 -12.77 -2.54
CA LEU A 196 -23.35 -11.99 -3.78
C LEU A 196 -22.80 -12.81 -4.96
N ARG A 197 -21.98 -13.83 -4.71
CA ARG A 197 -21.51 -14.75 -5.78
C ARG A 197 -22.62 -15.67 -6.28
N ALA A 198 -23.64 -15.92 -5.46
CA ALA A 198 -24.78 -16.75 -5.80
C ALA A 198 -25.94 -15.96 -6.43
N PHE A 199 -25.91 -14.62 -6.36
CA PHE A 199 -26.95 -13.77 -6.95
C PHE A 199 -26.83 -13.73 -8.47
N SER A 200 -27.99 -13.71 -9.12
CA SER A 200 -28.11 -13.50 -10.55
C SER A 200 -27.74 -12.07 -10.95
N PRO A 201 -27.36 -11.83 -12.22
CA PRO A 201 -27.10 -10.47 -12.72
C PRO A 201 -28.27 -9.49 -12.51
N GLU A 202 -29.51 -9.97 -12.59
CA GLU A 202 -30.72 -9.16 -12.37
C GLU A 202 -30.85 -8.72 -10.90
N GLU A 203 -30.59 -9.62 -9.94
CA GLU A 203 -30.60 -9.31 -8.51
C GLU A 203 -29.49 -8.31 -8.15
N LEU A 204 -28.30 -8.48 -8.71
CA LEU A 204 -27.19 -7.52 -8.56
C LEU A 204 -27.53 -6.15 -9.17
N ALA A 205 -28.14 -6.12 -10.36
CA ALA A 205 -28.58 -4.88 -10.99
C ALA A 205 -29.67 -4.16 -10.19
N ALA A 206 -30.59 -4.90 -9.58
CA ALA A 206 -31.62 -4.33 -8.70
C ALA A 206 -31.00 -3.61 -7.49
N MET A 207 -29.99 -4.23 -6.85
CA MET A 207 -29.25 -3.59 -5.75
C MET A 207 -28.47 -2.35 -6.21
N ALA A 208 -27.84 -2.40 -7.38
CA ALA A 208 -27.15 -1.25 -7.96
C ALA A 208 -28.08 -0.08 -8.28
N GLY A 209 -29.33 -0.38 -8.64
CA GLY A 209 -30.37 0.60 -8.95
C GLY A 209 -30.82 1.42 -7.73
N TRP A 210 -30.72 0.87 -6.52
CA TRP A 210 -31.14 1.55 -5.29
C TRP A 210 -30.38 2.85 -4.98
N VAL A 211 -29.16 2.98 -5.51
CA VAL A 211 -28.28 4.12 -5.27
C VAL A 211 -27.96 4.90 -6.55
N ALA A 212 -28.74 4.69 -7.62
CA ALA A 212 -28.49 5.29 -8.93
C ALA A 212 -28.61 6.83 -8.94
N ALA A 213 -29.35 7.42 -8.00
CA ALA A 213 -29.50 8.87 -7.85
C ALA A 213 -28.42 9.53 -6.96
N GLY A 214 -27.35 8.81 -6.59
CA GLY A 214 -26.36 9.28 -5.63
C GLY A 214 -26.84 9.26 -4.18
N THR A 215 -27.94 8.54 -3.92
CA THR A 215 -28.52 8.32 -2.59
C THR A 215 -27.95 7.06 -1.96
N SER A 216 -27.94 6.99 -0.63
CA SER A 216 -27.73 5.74 0.11
C SER A 216 -29.07 5.06 0.39
N SER A 217 -29.09 3.73 0.42
CA SER A 217 -30.30 2.94 0.66
C SER A 217 -30.09 1.96 1.80
N HIS A 218 -31.12 1.77 2.63
CA HIS A 218 -31.06 0.90 3.80
C HIS A 218 -32.36 0.10 3.97
N PHE A 219 -32.18 -1.19 4.20
CA PHE A 219 -33.19 -2.15 4.64
C PHE A 219 -32.83 -2.55 6.08
N PRO A 220 -33.49 -1.98 7.10
CA PRO A 220 -33.17 -2.25 8.51
C PRO A 220 -33.69 -3.63 8.99
N GLY A 221 -34.45 -4.33 8.16
CA GLY A 221 -35.16 -5.57 8.48
C GLY A 221 -36.67 -5.40 8.58
N GLY A 222 -37.39 -6.52 8.58
CA GLY A 222 -38.85 -6.59 8.61
C GLY A 222 -39.39 -7.78 7.79
N GLU A 223 -40.65 -8.16 8.03
CA GLU A 223 -41.32 -9.24 7.29
C GLU A 223 -41.89 -8.75 5.94
N ASP A 224 -42.09 -7.44 5.79
CA ASP A 224 -42.64 -6.80 4.59
C ASP A 224 -41.57 -6.56 3.50
N VAL A 225 -40.80 -7.60 3.14
CA VAL A 225 -39.87 -7.52 2.00
C VAL A 225 -40.65 -7.77 0.71
N PRO A 226 -40.66 -6.83 -0.26
CA PRO A 226 -41.35 -7.04 -1.53
C PRO A 226 -40.85 -8.31 -2.22
N PRO A 227 -41.72 -9.08 -2.92
CA PRO A 227 -41.33 -10.35 -3.54
C PRO A 227 -40.10 -10.27 -4.46
N ALA A 228 -39.91 -9.14 -5.13
CA ALA A 228 -38.75 -8.86 -5.98
C ALA A 228 -37.40 -8.86 -5.23
N TYR A 229 -37.41 -8.75 -3.90
CA TYR A 229 -36.23 -8.73 -3.03
C TYR A 229 -36.14 -9.95 -2.11
N GLY A 230 -36.97 -10.98 -2.33
CA GLY A 230 -36.96 -12.22 -1.55
C GLY A 230 -35.62 -12.96 -1.58
N PHE A 231 -34.76 -12.66 -2.55
CA PHE A 231 -33.40 -13.19 -2.64
C PHE A 231 -32.51 -12.83 -1.45
N LEU A 232 -32.75 -11.69 -0.81
CA LEU A 232 -32.04 -11.32 0.43
C LEU A 232 -32.34 -12.33 1.53
N HIS A 233 -33.62 -12.70 1.68
CA HIS A 233 -34.02 -13.68 2.68
C HIS A 233 -33.55 -15.10 2.35
N ARG A 234 -33.51 -15.47 1.05
CA ARG A 234 -32.92 -16.75 0.60
C ARG A 234 -31.44 -16.86 0.96
N ALA A 235 -30.73 -15.75 0.97
CA ALA A 235 -29.33 -15.66 1.41
C ALA A 235 -29.17 -15.40 2.90
N GLU A 236 -30.22 -15.60 3.70
CA GLU A 236 -30.23 -15.39 5.16
C GLU A 236 -29.92 -13.95 5.59
N LEU A 237 -29.95 -12.99 4.66
CA LEU A 237 -29.82 -11.57 4.98
C LEU A 237 -31.14 -11.05 5.55
N ARG A 238 -31.05 -10.30 6.63
CA ARG A 238 -32.19 -9.68 7.32
C ARG A 238 -32.05 -8.18 7.48
N SER A 239 -30.86 -7.62 7.25
CA SER A 239 -30.64 -6.19 7.06
C SER A 239 -29.56 -5.98 6.02
N LEU A 240 -29.64 -4.84 5.31
CA LEU A 240 -28.71 -4.48 4.24
C LEU A 240 -28.70 -2.97 4.06
N ALA A 241 -27.53 -2.36 4.01
CA ALA A 241 -27.36 -1.01 3.49
C ALA A 241 -26.38 -0.98 2.31
N VAL A 242 -26.68 -0.13 1.35
CA VAL A 242 -25.94 0.04 0.10
C VAL A 242 -25.59 1.51 -0.05
N TYR A 243 -24.29 1.76 -0.21
CA TYR A 243 -23.69 3.09 -0.31
C TYR A 243 -22.93 3.21 -1.63
N PRO A 244 -23.05 4.34 -2.34
CA PRO A 244 -22.27 4.55 -3.56
C PRO A 244 -20.82 4.95 -3.23
N LEU A 245 -19.85 4.28 -3.85
CA LEU A 245 -18.45 4.72 -3.84
C LEU A 245 -18.29 5.83 -4.86
N THR A 246 -18.32 7.08 -4.41
CA THR A 246 -18.26 8.24 -5.30
C THR A 246 -17.06 9.13 -4.99
N SER A 247 -16.37 9.58 -6.03
CA SER A 247 -15.31 10.59 -5.95
C SER A 247 -15.34 11.45 -7.21
N GLY A 248 -15.21 12.77 -7.06
CA GLY A 248 -15.25 13.70 -8.20
C GLY A 248 -16.53 13.64 -9.04
N GLY A 249 -17.68 13.27 -8.45
CA GLY A 249 -18.95 13.11 -9.15
C GLY A 249 -19.07 11.83 -9.99
N GLN A 250 -18.07 10.95 -9.97
CA GLN A 250 -18.09 9.65 -10.64
C GLN A 250 -18.31 8.53 -9.63
N ARG A 251 -19.14 7.54 -9.99
CA ARG A 251 -19.39 6.34 -9.17
C ARG A 251 -18.41 5.25 -9.56
N ALA A 252 -17.47 4.93 -8.68
CA ALA A 252 -16.50 3.86 -8.85
C ALA A 252 -17.06 2.47 -8.52
N GLY A 253 -18.10 2.40 -7.69
CA GLY A 253 -18.65 1.13 -7.21
C GLY A 253 -19.66 1.32 -6.08
N LEU A 254 -19.83 0.27 -5.29
CA LEU A 254 -20.73 0.17 -4.15
C LEU A 254 -20.02 -0.38 -2.92
N LEU A 255 -20.37 0.14 -1.76
CA LEU A 255 -20.15 -0.48 -0.46
C LEU A 255 -21.49 -1.05 0.04
N LEU A 256 -21.50 -2.33 0.36
CA LEU A 256 -22.64 -3.02 0.92
C LEU A 256 -22.28 -3.50 2.33
N VAL A 257 -23.19 -3.34 3.29
CA VAL A 257 -23.08 -3.88 4.65
C VAL A 257 -24.37 -4.59 5.00
N ALA A 258 -24.28 -5.78 5.58
CA ALA A 258 -25.46 -6.59 5.85
C ALA A 258 -25.30 -7.43 7.11
N ASP A 259 -26.45 -7.86 7.64
CA ASP A 259 -26.49 -8.75 8.79
C ASP A 259 -27.59 -9.81 8.65
N GLY A 260 -27.40 -10.94 9.34
CA GLY A 260 -28.37 -12.03 9.43
C GLY A 260 -29.53 -11.74 10.40
N ALA A 261 -29.47 -10.61 11.10
CA ALA A 261 -30.52 -10.09 11.97
C ALA A 261 -31.01 -8.70 11.51
N PRO A 262 -32.24 -8.30 11.87
CA PRO A 262 -32.66 -6.91 11.74
C PRO A 262 -31.68 -5.98 12.48
N HIS A 263 -31.32 -4.88 11.84
CA HIS A 263 -30.33 -3.94 12.34
C HIS A 263 -30.77 -2.50 12.00
N PRO A 264 -31.21 -1.70 12.99
CA PRO A 264 -31.60 -0.32 12.74
C PRO A 264 -30.43 0.53 12.26
N HIS A 265 -30.62 1.28 11.18
CA HIS A 265 -29.60 2.21 10.66
C HIS A 265 -29.77 3.58 11.31
N ARG A 266 -28.89 3.92 12.25
CA ARG A 266 -28.82 5.27 12.81
C ARG A 266 -28.22 6.23 11.80
N THR A 267 -28.71 7.46 11.76
CA THR A 267 -28.24 8.49 10.82
C THR A 267 -26.74 8.75 10.94
N ASP A 268 -26.18 8.78 12.15
CA ASP A 268 -24.75 9.01 12.36
C ASP A 268 -23.87 7.87 11.80
N VAL A 269 -24.36 6.63 11.85
CA VAL A 269 -23.69 5.47 11.24
C VAL A 269 -23.80 5.48 9.71
N VAL A 270 -24.94 5.90 9.17
CA VAL A 270 -25.14 6.08 7.73
C VAL A 270 -24.16 7.13 7.20
N GLU A 271 -24.09 8.31 7.82
CA GLU A 271 -23.15 9.38 7.45
C GLU A 271 -21.68 8.92 7.56
N ALA A 272 -21.36 8.13 8.59
CA ALA A 272 -20.03 7.53 8.75
C ALA A 272 -19.67 6.58 7.61
N LEU A 273 -20.60 5.75 7.14
CA LEU A 273 -20.40 4.79 6.05
C LEU A 273 -20.36 5.48 4.68
N GLU A 274 -21.15 6.55 4.48
CA GLU A 274 -21.05 7.42 3.30
C GLU A 274 -19.67 8.08 3.21
N LEU A 275 -19.19 8.63 4.33
CA LEU A 275 -17.85 9.20 4.39
C LEU A 275 -16.78 8.14 4.14
N LEU A 276 -16.90 6.95 4.74
CA LEU A 276 -16.00 5.81 4.47
C LEU A 276 -16.00 5.46 2.98
N GLY A 277 -17.18 5.39 2.34
CA GLY A 277 -17.32 5.10 0.91
C GLY A 277 -16.64 6.16 0.04
N ALA A 278 -16.81 7.44 0.35
CA ALA A 278 -16.16 8.55 -0.36
C ALA A 278 -14.63 8.54 -0.21
N GLN A 279 -14.13 8.26 1.00
CA GLN A 279 -12.68 8.13 1.26
C GLN A 279 -12.09 6.91 0.54
N THR A 280 -12.81 5.79 0.54
CA THR A 280 -12.41 4.58 -0.19
C THR A 280 -12.32 4.85 -1.70
N ALA A 281 -13.34 5.49 -2.27
CA ALA A 281 -13.33 5.87 -3.69
C ALA A 281 -12.15 6.79 -4.04
N THR A 282 -11.85 7.75 -3.17
CA THR A 282 -10.74 8.70 -3.35
C THR A 282 -9.37 8.00 -3.27
N ALA A 283 -9.17 7.12 -2.28
CA ALA A 283 -7.94 6.33 -2.15
C ALA A 283 -7.72 5.43 -3.37
N LEU A 284 -8.76 4.72 -3.84
CA LEU A 284 -8.68 3.90 -5.06
C LEU A 284 -8.37 4.73 -6.31
N GLY A 285 -8.97 5.92 -6.41
CA GLY A 285 -8.67 6.88 -7.47
C GLY A 285 -7.20 7.31 -7.46
N ALA A 286 -6.65 7.62 -6.28
CA ALA A 286 -5.25 7.99 -6.11
C ALA A 286 -4.29 6.86 -6.49
N VAL A 287 -4.56 5.62 -6.04
CA VAL A 287 -3.76 4.44 -6.41
C VAL A 287 -3.78 4.23 -7.93
N THR A 288 -4.96 4.30 -8.55
CA THR A 288 -5.11 4.12 -10.01
C THR A 288 -4.38 5.23 -10.78
N ALA A 289 -4.49 6.48 -10.32
CA ALA A 289 -3.80 7.61 -10.94
C ALA A 289 -2.28 7.48 -10.83
N LEU A 290 -1.77 7.08 -9.66
CA LEU A 290 -0.35 6.84 -9.44
C LEU A 290 0.16 5.72 -10.36
N GLN A 291 -0.58 4.61 -10.44
CA GLN A 291 -0.26 3.49 -11.33
C GLN A 291 -0.20 3.95 -12.80
N GLU A 292 -1.18 4.72 -13.27
CA GLU A 292 -1.20 5.22 -14.65
C GLU A 292 -0.08 6.25 -14.90
N MET A 293 0.23 7.11 -13.93
CA MET A 293 1.38 8.02 -14.02
C MET A 293 2.70 7.25 -14.11
N SER A 294 2.91 6.25 -13.25
CA SER A 294 4.07 5.37 -13.31
C SER A 294 4.15 4.63 -14.64
N ARG A 295 3.01 4.11 -15.12
CA ARG A 295 2.91 3.44 -16.41
C ARG A 295 3.32 4.35 -17.56
N ARG A 296 2.78 5.57 -17.62
CA ARG A 296 3.16 6.58 -18.64
C ARG A 296 4.62 7.02 -18.53
N ALA A 297 5.17 7.05 -17.32
CA ALA A 297 6.56 7.41 -17.10
C ALA A 297 7.53 6.29 -17.50
N LEU A 298 7.12 5.02 -17.44
CA LEU A 298 8.02 3.87 -17.55
C LEU A 298 7.71 2.93 -18.73
N GLU A 299 6.59 3.09 -19.44
CA GLU A 299 6.25 2.31 -20.62
C GLU A 299 6.31 3.14 -21.91
N ASP A 300 6.58 2.46 -23.02
CA ASP A 300 6.43 3.00 -24.36
C ASP A 300 4.96 2.90 -24.80
N PRO A 301 4.31 4.01 -25.21
CA PRO A 301 2.87 4.02 -25.48
C PRO A 301 2.45 3.22 -26.72
N LEU A 302 3.35 2.96 -27.66
CA LEU A 302 3.04 2.22 -28.88
C LEU A 302 3.07 0.70 -28.64
N THR A 303 4.05 0.24 -27.88
CA THR A 303 4.38 -1.19 -27.74
C THR A 303 4.02 -1.78 -26.36
N GLY A 304 3.81 -0.93 -25.35
CA GLY A 304 3.59 -1.34 -23.96
C GLY A 304 4.78 -2.06 -23.33
N CYS A 305 5.97 -1.95 -23.93
CA CYS A 305 7.23 -2.38 -23.33
C CYS A 305 7.71 -1.33 -22.33
N GLY A 306 8.68 -1.66 -21.48
CA GLY A 306 9.38 -0.61 -20.72
C GLY A 306 10.02 0.41 -21.67
N ASN A 307 10.02 1.69 -21.34
CA ASN A 307 10.69 2.70 -22.15
C ASN A 307 12.18 2.80 -21.78
N PHE A 308 12.90 3.70 -22.46
CA PHE A 308 14.31 3.98 -22.18
C PHE A 308 14.57 4.38 -20.71
N GLY A 309 13.69 5.17 -20.11
CA GLY A 309 13.80 5.59 -18.71
C GLY A 309 13.71 4.40 -17.75
N ALA A 310 12.75 3.49 -17.96
CA ALA A 310 12.65 2.25 -17.22
C ALA A 310 13.90 1.39 -17.35
N PHE A 311 14.40 1.21 -18.58
CA PHE A 311 15.62 0.44 -18.84
C PHE A 311 16.82 0.98 -18.05
N VAL A 312 17.04 2.30 -18.06
CA VAL A 312 18.14 2.94 -17.32
C VAL A 312 17.97 2.77 -15.81
N GLY A 313 16.74 2.94 -15.29
CA GLY A 313 16.42 2.77 -13.88
C GLY A 313 16.67 1.34 -13.40
N ASP A 314 16.22 0.34 -14.17
CA ASP A 314 16.39 -1.07 -13.84
C ASP A 314 17.87 -1.49 -13.92
N LEU A 315 18.62 -0.98 -14.91
CA LEU A 315 20.06 -1.22 -15.01
C LEU A 315 20.82 -0.65 -13.79
N ALA A 316 20.42 0.51 -13.29
CA ALA A 316 21.00 1.11 -12.09
C ALA A 316 20.64 0.31 -10.83
N ALA A 317 19.37 -0.07 -10.66
CA ALA A 317 18.90 -0.86 -9.53
C ALA A 317 19.61 -2.22 -9.44
N VAL A 318 19.81 -2.89 -10.58
CA VAL A 318 20.56 -4.14 -10.66
C VAL A 318 22.03 -3.93 -10.24
N ALA A 319 22.68 -2.88 -10.71
CA ALA A 319 24.05 -2.53 -10.31
C ALA A 319 24.19 -2.28 -8.80
N ASP A 320 23.19 -1.63 -8.20
CA ASP A 320 23.21 -1.24 -6.79
C ASP A 320 22.81 -2.39 -5.85
N SER A 321 22.10 -3.41 -6.35
CA SER A 321 21.62 -4.55 -5.54
C SER A 321 22.71 -5.43 -4.94
N ARG A 322 23.97 -5.33 -5.42
CA ARG A 322 25.14 -6.13 -4.98
C ARG A 322 24.88 -7.64 -4.89
N THR A 323 23.90 -8.17 -5.63
CA THR A 323 23.65 -9.61 -5.70
C THR A 323 24.76 -10.29 -6.49
N ASN A 324 25.09 -11.53 -6.14
CA ASN A 324 26.06 -12.37 -6.87
C ASN A 324 25.49 -12.99 -8.16
N HIS A 325 24.31 -12.56 -8.61
CA HIS A 325 23.70 -13.11 -9.82
C HIS A 325 24.28 -12.46 -11.07
N ALA A 326 24.46 -13.28 -12.10
CA ALA A 326 24.82 -12.79 -13.42
C ALA A 326 23.63 -12.09 -14.08
N VAL A 327 23.93 -11.10 -14.91
CA VAL A 327 22.98 -10.24 -15.60
C VAL A 327 23.30 -10.30 -17.08
N THR A 328 22.28 -10.50 -17.91
CA THR A 328 22.41 -10.46 -19.36
C THR A 328 21.66 -9.25 -19.91
N CYS A 329 22.34 -8.48 -20.76
CA CYS A 329 21.78 -7.40 -21.55
C CYS A 329 21.79 -7.80 -23.02
N VAL A 330 20.62 -7.81 -23.66
CA VAL A 330 20.47 -8.03 -25.11
C VAL A 330 19.89 -6.77 -25.72
N LEU A 331 20.55 -6.24 -26.76
CA LEU A 331 20.07 -5.13 -27.57
C LEU A 331 19.68 -5.65 -28.96
N LEU A 332 18.56 -5.15 -29.46
CA LEU A 332 17.96 -5.54 -30.72
C LEU A 332 17.66 -4.29 -31.54
N ASP A 333 17.89 -4.37 -32.85
CA ASP A 333 17.56 -3.28 -33.80
C ASP A 333 16.85 -3.87 -35.02
N VAL A 334 15.63 -3.41 -35.29
CA VAL A 334 14.86 -3.87 -36.45
C VAL A 334 15.54 -3.38 -37.72
N ASP A 335 16.04 -4.33 -38.51
CA ASP A 335 16.84 -4.00 -39.67
C ASP A 335 16.00 -3.31 -40.74
N HIS A 336 16.57 -2.26 -41.34
CA HIS A 336 15.94 -1.50 -42.43
C HIS A 336 14.59 -0.86 -42.08
N PHE A 337 14.29 -0.64 -40.80
CA PHE A 337 13.01 -0.06 -40.36
C PHE A 337 12.69 1.30 -41.03
N LYS A 338 13.71 2.16 -41.19
CA LYS A 338 13.55 3.42 -41.93
C LYS A 338 13.04 3.21 -43.36
N ALA A 339 13.55 2.20 -44.07
CA ALA A 339 13.12 1.91 -45.44
C ALA A 339 11.65 1.42 -45.48
N VAL A 340 11.21 0.67 -44.46
CA VAL A 340 9.81 0.28 -44.30
C VAL A 340 8.94 1.52 -44.13
N ASN A 341 9.31 2.43 -43.23
CA ASN A 341 8.59 3.70 -43.03
C ASN A 341 8.55 4.55 -44.29
N ASP A 342 9.68 4.70 -44.97
CA ASP A 342 9.80 5.55 -46.16
C ASP A 342 9.00 4.96 -47.34
N THR A 343 8.82 3.63 -47.41
CA THR A 343 8.11 2.93 -48.51
C THR A 343 6.62 2.77 -48.25
N TYR A 344 6.22 2.43 -47.02
CA TYR A 344 4.87 2.01 -46.67
C TYR A 344 4.17 2.94 -45.66
N GLY A 345 4.86 3.97 -45.19
CA GLY A 345 4.35 4.95 -44.25
C GLY A 345 4.46 4.51 -42.78
N HIS A 346 4.40 5.50 -41.89
CA HIS A 346 4.59 5.32 -40.45
C HIS A 346 3.59 4.38 -39.80
N LEU A 347 2.33 4.32 -40.28
CA LEU A 347 1.33 3.41 -39.72
C LEU A 347 1.72 1.94 -39.88
N LEU A 348 2.34 1.57 -41.01
CA LEU A 348 2.81 0.20 -41.22
C LEU A 348 4.08 -0.07 -40.38
N GLY A 349 4.97 0.92 -40.24
CA GLY A 349 6.10 0.81 -39.33
C GLY A 349 5.68 0.60 -37.88
N ASP A 350 4.70 1.37 -37.41
CA ASP A 350 4.13 1.21 -36.07
C ASP A 350 3.55 -0.19 -35.88
N ARG A 351 2.85 -0.72 -36.90
CA ARG A 351 2.33 -2.08 -36.86
C ARG A 351 3.43 -3.13 -36.81
N LEU A 352 4.49 -2.96 -37.60
CA LEU A 352 5.66 -3.84 -37.58
C LEU A 352 6.30 -3.89 -36.19
N LEU A 353 6.45 -2.75 -35.51
CA LEU A 353 6.98 -2.72 -34.15
C LEU A 353 6.08 -3.45 -33.15
N GLN A 354 4.76 -3.33 -33.29
CA GLN A 354 3.80 -4.09 -32.47
C GLN A 354 3.91 -5.60 -32.73
N ASP A 355 4.05 -6.02 -33.99
CA ASP A 355 4.19 -7.42 -34.36
C ASP A 355 5.53 -8.01 -33.85
N VAL A 356 6.62 -7.24 -33.93
CA VAL A 356 7.92 -7.58 -33.32
C VAL A 356 7.77 -7.81 -31.82
N VAL A 357 7.13 -6.90 -31.10
CA VAL A 357 6.93 -7.02 -29.65
C VAL A 357 6.01 -8.20 -29.31
N ALA A 358 4.96 -8.44 -30.10
CA ALA A 358 4.10 -9.60 -29.95
C ALA A 358 4.86 -10.92 -30.11
N ALA A 359 5.87 -10.98 -30.99
CA ALA A 359 6.73 -12.13 -31.16
C ALA A 359 7.78 -12.28 -30.04
N LEU A 360 8.30 -11.17 -29.51
CA LEU A 360 9.30 -11.18 -28.43
C LEU A 360 8.68 -11.56 -27.07
N ARG A 361 7.47 -11.08 -26.74
CA ARG A 361 6.85 -11.28 -25.41
C ARG A 361 6.81 -12.75 -24.95
N PRO A 362 6.38 -13.74 -25.76
CA PRO A 362 6.31 -15.14 -25.33
C PRO A 362 7.68 -15.80 -25.11
N VAL A 363 8.75 -15.26 -25.70
CA VAL A 363 10.11 -15.80 -25.54
C VAL A 363 10.91 -15.09 -24.45
N VAL A 364 10.44 -13.96 -23.94
CA VAL A 364 10.97 -13.34 -22.72
C VAL A 364 10.36 -14.06 -21.51
N ARG A 365 11.20 -14.66 -20.66
CA ARG A 365 10.74 -15.45 -19.51
C ARG A 365 10.15 -14.56 -18.41
N THR A 366 9.34 -15.16 -17.55
CA THR A 366 8.85 -14.54 -16.32
C THR A 366 10.04 -14.08 -15.46
N GLY A 367 10.14 -12.78 -15.19
CA GLY A 367 11.23 -12.16 -14.44
C GLY A 367 12.21 -11.34 -15.28
N ASP A 368 12.32 -11.62 -16.59
CA ASP A 368 13.06 -10.76 -17.52
C ASP A 368 12.17 -9.61 -18.00
N ARG A 369 12.78 -8.52 -18.44
CA ARG A 369 12.06 -7.32 -18.87
C ARG A 369 12.46 -6.91 -20.28
N LEU A 370 11.45 -6.62 -21.09
CA LEU A 370 11.56 -6.11 -22.46
C LEU A 370 11.33 -4.60 -22.49
N TYR A 371 12.19 -3.89 -23.21
CA TYR A 371 12.17 -2.44 -23.33
C TYR A 371 12.24 -2.00 -24.79
N ARG A 372 11.68 -0.82 -25.09
CA ARG A 372 11.93 -0.07 -26.32
C ARG A 372 12.79 1.14 -25.98
N LEU A 373 13.99 1.19 -26.55
CA LEU A 373 14.98 2.23 -26.27
C LEU A 373 14.87 3.44 -27.19
N GLY A 374 14.40 3.21 -28.43
CA GLY A 374 14.32 4.22 -29.48
C GLY A 374 13.24 3.89 -30.51
N GLY A 375 13.40 4.40 -31.73
CA GLY A 375 12.43 4.19 -32.82
C GLY A 375 12.21 2.70 -33.13
N ASP A 376 13.30 1.98 -33.35
CA ASP A 376 13.39 0.59 -33.81
C ASP A 376 14.28 -0.29 -32.91
N GLU A 377 14.79 0.29 -31.82
CA GLU A 377 15.69 -0.36 -30.88
C GLU A 377 14.94 -0.92 -29.67
N PHE A 378 15.21 -2.18 -29.35
CA PHE A 378 14.68 -2.87 -28.17
C PHE A 378 15.81 -3.40 -27.30
N ALA A 379 15.50 -3.64 -26.03
CA ALA A 379 16.40 -4.29 -25.10
C ALA A 379 15.69 -5.36 -24.27
N VAL A 380 16.41 -6.42 -23.91
CA VAL A 380 15.99 -7.36 -22.88
C VAL A 380 17.03 -7.33 -21.78
N LEU A 381 16.58 -7.08 -20.55
CA LEU A 381 17.39 -7.22 -19.34
C LEU A 381 16.94 -8.48 -18.61
N ALA A 382 17.85 -9.43 -18.47
CA ALA A 382 17.59 -10.72 -17.86
C ALA A 382 18.43 -10.89 -16.59
N THR A 383 17.77 -11.27 -15.49
CA THR A 383 18.37 -11.42 -14.16
C THR A 383 17.94 -12.73 -13.52
N GLY A 384 18.87 -13.43 -12.86
CA GLY A 384 18.58 -14.69 -12.13
C GLY A 384 18.95 -15.97 -12.89
N ALA A 385 18.59 -17.14 -12.35
CA ALA A 385 19.05 -18.45 -12.84
C ALA A 385 18.83 -18.64 -14.35
N GLY A 386 19.86 -19.07 -15.09
CA GLY A 386 19.80 -19.19 -16.56
C GLY A 386 20.25 -17.94 -17.32
N THR A 387 20.98 -17.04 -16.65
CA THR A 387 21.86 -16.02 -17.27
C THR A 387 23.29 -16.14 -16.76
N ASP A 388 23.63 -17.31 -16.22
CA ASP A 388 24.79 -17.53 -15.35
C ASP A 388 26.11 -17.58 -16.14
N ASP A 389 26.02 -17.79 -17.45
CA ASP A 389 27.17 -17.81 -18.35
C ASP A 389 26.86 -17.27 -19.76
N ALA A 390 27.89 -17.24 -20.60
CA ALA A 390 27.80 -16.76 -21.98
C ALA A 390 26.91 -17.63 -22.88
N GLU A 391 26.72 -18.91 -22.56
CA GLU A 391 25.92 -19.83 -23.36
C GLU A 391 24.42 -19.56 -23.14
N ASP A 392 24.02 -19.26 -21.91
CA ASP A 392 22.67 -18.79 -21.59
C ASP A 392 22.31 -17.49 -22.33
N ALA A 393 23.22 -16.51 -22.28
CA ALA A 393 23.03 -15.23 -22.95
C ALA A 393 22.91 -15.42 -24.48
N HIS A 394 23.73 -16.32 -25.04
CA HIS A 394 23.65 -16.73 -26.44
C HIS A 394 22.29 -17.39 -26.75
N ARG A 395 21.82 -18.33 -25.94
CA ARG A 395 20.52 -18.98 -26.13
C ARG A 395 19.36 -17.98 -26.10
N LEU A 396 19.38 -17.01 -25.17
CA LEU A 396 18.39 -15.94 -25.11
C LEU A 396 18.41 -15.10 -26.40
N ALA A 397 19.57 -14.61 -26.81
CA ALA A 397 19.73 -13.83 -28.03
C ALA A 397 19.26 -14.60 -29.28
N THR A 398 19.59 -15.90 -29.39
CA THR A 398 19.11 -16.77 -30.47
C THR A 398 17.60 -16.88 -30.49
N ARG A 399 16.96 -17.10 -29.34
CA ARG A 399 15.49 -17.20 -29.23
C ARG A 399 14.81 -15.90 -29.69
N LEU A 400 15.35 -14.76 -29.29
CA LEU A 400 14.81 -13.45 -29.67
C LEU A 400 14.97 -13.20 -31.18
N LEU A 401 16.15 -13.47 -31.76
CA LEU A 401 16.41 -13.37 -33.19
C LEU A 401 15.42 -14.22 -34.01
N LEU A 402 15.25 -15.49 -33.62
CA LEU A 402 14.35 -16.41 -34.32
C LEU A 402 12.87 -16.01 -34.19
N ALA A 403 12.47 -15.49 -33.03
CA ALA A 403 11.10 -15.00 -32.83
C ALA A 403 10.77 -13.83 -33.77
N VAL A 404 11.68 -12.86 -33.92
CA VAL A 404 11.48 -11.75 -34.86
C VAL A 404 11.47 -12.24 -36.31
N ARG A 405 12.39 -13.14 -36.70
CA ARG A 405 12.40 -13.74 -38.04
C ARG A 405 11.07 -14.39 -38.42
N ALA A 406 10.37 -15.00 -37.46
CA ALA A 406 9.07 -15.62 -37.71
C ALA A 406 7.97 -14.62 -38.10
N THR A 407 8.15 -13.32 -37.83
CA THR A 407 7.25 -12.24 -38.27
C THR A 407 7.47 -11.85 -39.74
N GLY A 408 8.54 -12.33 -40.38
CA GLY A 408 8.99 -11.89 -41.71
C GLY A 408 9.90 -10.66 -41.68
N ALA A 409 10.14 -10.07 -40.51
CA ALA A 409 11.13 -9.01 -40.30
C ALA A 409 12.50 -9.59 -39.90
N THR A 410 13.56 -8.81 -40.11
CA THR A 410 14.92 -9.16 -39.67
C THR A 410 15.38 -8.22 -38.56
N VAL A 411 16.25 -8.71 -37.69
CA VAL A 411 16.78 -7.95 -36.56
C VAL A 411 18.26 -8.23 -36.38
N SER A 412 19.04 -7.20 -36.09
CA SER A 412 20.41 -7.33 -35.62
C SER A 412 20.42 -7.40 -34.09
N VAL A 413 21.21 -8.31 -33.52
CA VAL A 413 21.24 -8.56 -32.06
C VAL A 413 22.65 -8.45 -31.52
N GLY A 414 22.83 -7.69 -30.44
CA GLY A 414 24.05 -7.67 -29.63
C GLY A 414 23.74 -8.09 -28.21
N TYR A 415 24.56 -8.94 -27.61
CA TYR A 415 24.35 -9.35 -26.22
C TYR A 415 25.65 -9.35 -25.42
N ALA A 416 25.52 -9.12 -24.12
CA ALA A 416 26.61 -9.23 -23.16
C ALA A 416 26.07 -9.78 -21.83
N THR A 417 26.89 -10.56 -21.13
CA THR A 417 26.60 -11.07 -19.79
C THR A 417 27.77 -10.81 -18.86
N GLY A 418 27.49 -10.64 -17.56
CA GLY A 418 28.50 -10.42 -16.54
C GLY A 418 27.88 -10.22 -15.16
N ALA A 419 28.69 -9.81 -14.19
CA ALA A 419 28.23 -9.59 -12.83
C ALA A 419 27.27 -8.39 -12.73
N ALA A 420 26.32 -8.43 -11.79
CA ALA A 420 25.37 -7.35 -11.58
C ALA A 420 26.04 -5.98 -11.34
N ALA A 421 27.15 -5.96 -10.61
CA ALA A 421 27.94 -4.74 -10.38
C ALA A 421 28.43 -4.06 -11.67
N ASP A 422 28.57 -4.82 -12.75
CA ASP A 422 29.02 -4.35 -14.07
C ASP A 422 27.85 -4.04 -15.02
N ALA A 423 26.59 -4.06 -14.55
CA ALA A 423 25.42 -3.89 -15.42
C ALA A 423 25.49 -2.63 -16.32
N ARG A 424 26.07 -1.54 -15.82
CA ARG A 424 26.25 -0.30 -16.60
C ARG A 424 27.22 -0.47 -17.78
N THR A 425 28.28 -1.26 -17.62
CA THR A 425 29.25 -1.54 -18.69
C THR A 425 28.75 -2.62 -19.64
N LEU A 426 27.90 -3.55 -19.18
CA LEU A 426 27.27 -4.57 -20.03
C LEU A 426 26.46 -3.97 -21.18
N ARG A 427 25.76 -2.86 -20.94
CA ARG A 427 25.05 -2.14 -22.02
C ARG A 427 26.01 -1.73 -23.13
N ALA A 428 27.16 -1.15 -22.80
CA ALA A 428 28.14 -0.71 -23.79
C ALA A 428 28.73 -1.90 -24.57
N SER A 429 28.97 -3.03 -23.90
CA SER A 429 29.43 -4.25 -24.55
C SER A 429 28.37 -4.84 -25.51
N ALA A 430 27.11 -4.86 -25.10
CA ALA A 430 26.01 -5.32 -25.96
C ALA A 430 25.82 -4.39 -27.18
N ASP A 431 26.01 -3.09 -27.01
CA ASP A 431 25.94 -2.09 -28.09
C ASP A 431 27.06 -2.28 -29.12
N ALA A 432 28.30 -2.47 -28.67
CA ALA A 432 29.42 -2.80 -29.54
C ALA A 432 29.19 -4.10 -30.33
N ALA A 433 28.60 -5.10 -29.67
CA ALA A 433 28.23 -6.36 -30.33
C ALA A 433 27.12 -6.17 -31.36
N LEU A 434 26.08 -5.38 -31.05
CA LEU A 434 25.00 -5.05 -31.97
C LEU A 434 25.54 -4.33 -33.21
N TYR A 435 26.46 -3.39 -33.03
CA TYR A 435 27.14 -2.72 -34.13
C TYR A 435 27.94 -3.71 -35.01
N ALA A 436 28.63 -4.67 -34.40
CA ALA A 436 29.34 -5.73 -35.13
C ALA A 436 28.38 -6.64 -35.91
N ALA A 437 27.18 -6.93 -35.38
CA ALA A 437 26.14 -7.68 -36.08
C ALA A 437 25.64 -6.92 -37.32
N LYS A 438 25.36 -5.61 -37.18
CA LYS A 438 24.97 -4.75 -38.30
C LYS A 438 26.03 -4.72 -39.41
N ARG A 439 27.33 -4.66 -39.03
CA ARG A 439 28.46 -4.69 -39.99
C ARG A 439 28.66 -6.04 -40.67
N ALA A 440 28.26 -7.13 -40.02
CA ALA A 440 28.38 -8.49 -40.56
C ALA A 440 27.28 -8.85 -41.59
N GLY A 441 26.45 -7.88 -41.99
CA GLY A 441 25.40 -8.08 -42.99
C GLY A 441 23.98 -8.04 -42.42
N ARG A 442 23.80 -7.71 -41.13
CA ARG A 442 22.50 -7.69 -40.42
C ARG A 442 21.87 -9.08 -40.29
N ASP A 443 20.66 -9.15 -39.73
CA ASP A 443 19.93 -10.40 -39.49
C ASP A 443 20.77 -11.48 -38.77
N THR A 444 21.60 -11.05 -37.82
CA THR A 444 22.54 -11.91 -37.10
C THR A 444 22.71 -11.41 -35.68
N MET A 445 23.33 -12.25 -34.85
CA MET A 445 23.71 -11.92 -33.48
C MET A 445 25.24 -11.90 -33.29
N ARG A 446 25.71 -11.13 -32.32
CA ARG A 446 27.11 -11.10 -31.85
C ARG A 446 27.17 -11.00 -30.34
N GLY A 447 28.17 -11.63 -29.74
CA GLY A 447 28.47 -11.53 -28.31
C GLY A 447 29.96 -11.30 -28.00
N PRO A 448 30.37 -11.36 -26.73
CA PRO A 448 31.73 -11.00 -26.29
C PRO A 448 32.85 -11.85 -26.91
N ALA A 449 32.55 -13.09 -27.32
CA ALA A 449 33.51 -13.99 -27.96
C ALA A 449 33.78 -13.63 -29.44
N ASP A 450 32.87 -12.92 -30.10
CA ASP A 450 32.94 -12.64 -31.54
C ASP A 450 33.71 -11.35 -31.89
N SER A 451 33.90 -10.47 -30.91
CA SER A 451 34.63 -9.19 -31.07
C SER A 451 36.15 -9.33 -30.98
N ALA A 452 36.66 -10.36 -30.32
CA ALA A 452 38.11 -10.58 -30.17
C ALA A 452 38.79 -10.98 -31.49
N THR A 453 38.04 -11.59 -32.41
CA THR A 453 38.55 -12.08 -33.71
C THR A 453 38.66 -10.99 -34.79
N GLN A 454 38.12 -9.80 -34.59
CA GLN A 454 38.25 -8.69 -35.56
C GLN A 454 39.44 -7.75 -35.29
N ASN A 455 39.98 -7.72 -34.07
CA ASN A 455 41.13 -6.87 -33.74
C ASN A 455 42.49 -7.49 -34.10
N SER A 456 42.54 -8.78 -34.48
CA SER A 456 43.77 -9.45 -34.92
C SER A 456 44.04 -9.33 -36.42
N SER A 457 43.10 -8.78 -37.21
CA SER A 457 43.21 -8.69 -38.68
C SER A 457 43.66 -7.31 -39.19
N LEU A 458 43.97 -6.36 -38.29
CA LEU A 458 44.46 -5.01 -38.63
C LEU A 458 45.91 -4.75 -38.23
N THR A 459 46.60 -5.77 -37.69
CA THR A 459 48.05 -5.74 -37.43
C THR A 459 48.68 -7.08 -37.81
N ALA A 460 48.78 -7.35 -39.11
CA ALA A 460 49.74 -8.29 -39.70
C ALA A 460 49.84 -8.04 -41.21
#